data_AF-A0A942Q289-F1
#
_entry.id   AF-A0A942Q289-F1
#
_cell.length_a   1.000
_cell.length_b   1.000
_cell.length_c   1.000
_cell.angle_alpha   90.00
_cell.angle_beta   90.00
_cell.angle_gamma   90.00
#
_symmetry.space_group_name_H-M   'P 1'
#
loop_
_entity.id
_entity.type
_entity.pdbx_description
1 polymer ?
#
loop_
_entity_poly.entity_id
_entity_poly.type
_entity_poly.pdbx_seq_one_letter_code
_entity_poly.pdbx_strand_id
1 'polypeptide(L)'
;MPKRLVFLCCLAISSFLQANPWGKDADLACKQIAIQPQAVCKTPLLGYVGEKIIQFHQKVISPADGPRSHFIPSSSQYMLDAMRKYGFFQGFAMGCDRLMRENDDRWVYPTTSDAVGNLMKWDPVP
;
A
#
# COMPACT_ATOMS: atom_id res chain seq x y z
N MET A 1 2.64 23.52 -41.87
CA MET A 1 2.73 22.06 -41.65
C MET A 1 3.35 21.60 -40.32
N PRO A 2 4.15 22.37 -39.54
CA PRO A 2 4.84 21.81 -38.36
C PRO A 2 3.94 21.54 -37.14
N LYS A 3 2.82 22.27 -37.00
CA LYS A 3 1.90 22.15 -35.84
C LYS A 3 1.20 20.78 -35.76
N ARG A 4 0.94 20.14 -36.90
CA ARG A 4 0.33 18.79 -36.95
C ARG A 4 1.34 17.69 -36.57
N LEU A 5 2.61 17.87 -36.94
CA LEU A 5 3.69 16.96 -36.57
C LEU A 5 3.98 17.03 -35.07
N VAL A 6 4.03 18.23 -34.48
CA VAL A 6 4.18 18.41 -33.02
C VAL A 6 3.01 17.75 -32.28
N PHE A 7 1.78 17.95 -32.74
CA PHE A 7 0.61 17.35 -32.11
C PHE A 7 0.61 15.81 -32.18
N LEU A 8 1.03 15.24 -33.32
CA LEU A 8 1.20 13.79 -33.48
C LEU A 8 2.34 13.24 -32.61
N CYS A 9 3.45 13.96 -32.48
CA CYS A 9 4.52 13.59 -31.55
C CYS A 9 4.03 13.66 -30.10
N CYS A 10 3.28 14.68 -29.69
CA CYS A 10 2.71 14.76 -28.35
C CYS A 10 1.72 13.62 -28.05
N LEU A 11 0.89 13.23 -29.01
CA LEU A 11 -0.01 12.08 -28.88
C LEU A 11 0.78 10.76 -28.78
N ALA A 12 1.79 10.55 -29.62
CA ALA A 12 2.62 9.35 -29.56
C ALA A 12 3.41 9.24 -28.25
N ILE A 13 3.96 10.35 -27.76
CA ILE A 13 4.64 10.42 -26.45
C ILE A 13 3.64 10.08 -25.33
N SER A 14 2.42 10.62 -25.36
CA SER A 14 1.40 10.32 -24.34
C SER A 14 1.01 8.84 -24.29
N SER A 15 0.95 8.16 -25.45
CA SER A 15 0.66 6.72 -25.52
C SER A 15 1.82 5.87 -24.99
N PHE A 16 3.08 6.27 -25.22
CA PHE A 16 4.24 5.60 -24.64
C PHE A 16 4.32 5.78 -23.11
N LEU A 17 3.93 6.94 -22.59
CA LEU A 17 3.85 7.16 -21.14
C LEU A 17 2.69 6.41 -20.47
N GLN A 18 1.69 5.97 -21.24
CA GLN A 18 0.58 5.16 -20.74
C GLN A 18 0.88 3.66 -20.71
N ALA A 19 2.04 3.21 -21.21
CA ALA A 19 2.47 1.84 -21.02
C ALA A 19 2.69 1.59 -19.51
N ASN A 20 2.01 0.60 -18.94
CA ASN A 20 2.20 0.20 -17.54
C ASN A 20 3.68 -0.18 -17.34
N PRO A 21 4.46 0.55 -16.52
CA PRO A 21 5.88 0.27 -16.34
C PRO A 21 6.16 -1.07 -15.65
N TRP A 22 5.13 -1.68 -15.08
CA TRP A 22 5.22 -2.87 -14.22
C TRP A 22 4.79 -4.17 -14.91
N GLY A 23 4.53 -4.14 -16.22
CA GLY A 23 4.08 -5.32 -16.96
C GLY A 23 2.65 -5.74 -16.62
N LYS A 24 2.11 -6.72 -17.37
CA LYS A 24 0.72 -7.19 -17.26
C LYS A 24 0.44 -7.97 -15.96
N ASP A 25 1.50 -8.42 -15.29
CA ASP A 25 1.41 -9.25 -14.09
C ASP A 25 1.04 -8.44 -12.84
N ALA A 26 1.35 -7.14 -12.83
CA ALA A 26 0.95 -6.21 -11.76
C ALA A 26 -0.59 -6.08 -11.66
N ASP A 27 -1.31 -6.28 -12.76
CA ASP A 27 -2.77 -6.19 -12.80
C ASP A 27 -3.45 -7.36 -12.07
N LEU A 28 -2.78 -8.52 -11.96
CA LEU A 28 -3.29 -9.69 -11.22
C LEU A 28 -3.10 -9.56 -9.70
N ALA A 29 -2.13 -8.76 -9.25
CA ALA A 29 -1.84 -8.52 -7.84
C ALA A 29 -2.80 -7.50 -7.19
N CYS A 30 -3.49 -6.68 -8.00
CA CYS A 30 -4.44 -5.68 -7.52
C CYS A 30 -5.79 -6.34 -7.13
N LYS A 31 -5.79 -7.21 -6.12
CA LYS A 31 -7.04 -7.58 -5.46
C LYS A 31 -7.46 -6.38 -4.59
N GLN A 32 -8.46 -5.65 -5.08
CA GLN A 32 -9.08 -4.49 -4.41
C GLN A 32 -9.19 -4.73 -2.90
N ILE A 33 -8.39 -4.00 -2.12
CA ILE A 33 -8.64 -3.83 -0.69
C ILE A 33 -9.98 -3.13 -0.62
N ALA A 34 -11.00 -3.84 -0.14
CA ALA A 34 -12.30 -3.25 0.13
C ALA A 34 -12.07 -1.99 0.96
N ILE A 35 -12.39 -0.83 0.39
CA ILE A 35 -12.22 0.47 1.03
C ILE A 35 -13.12 0.46 2.27
N GLN A 36 -12.55 0.18 3.44
CA GLN A 36 -13.27 0.46 4.66
C GLN A 36 -13.36 1.99 4.79
N PRO A 37 -14.52 2.55 5.16
CA PRO A 37 -14.66 3.98 5.40
C PRO A 37 -13.84 4.35 6.64
N GLN A 38 -12.56 4.64 6.42
CA GLN A 38 -11.58 4.84 7.48
C GLN A 38 -11.48 6.33 7.80
N ALA A 39 -11.55 6.65 9.09
CA ALA A 39 -11.45 8.01 9.63
C ALA A 39 -10.17 8.73 9.16
N VAL A 40 -10.23 10.03 8.92
CA VAL A 40 -9.07 10.84 8.50
C VAL A 40 -8.10 10.99 9.68
N CYS A 41 -6.79 10.99 9.40
CA CYS A 41 -5.77 11.25 10.41
C CYS A 41 -5.98 12.60 11.12
N LYS A 42 -5.89 12.61 12.45
CA LYS A 42 -6.07 13.80 13.30
C LYS A 42 -5.01 14.90 13.06
N THR A 43 -3.83 14.52 12.57
CA THR A 43 -2.74 15.47 12.27
C THR A 43 -2.86 15.95 10.83
N PRO A 44 -3.24 17.22 10.57
CA PRO A 44 -3.74 17.63 9.26
C PRO A 44 -2.68 17.58 8.16
N LEU A 45 -1.50 18.18 8.39
CA LEU A 45 -0.45 18.22 7.38
C LEU A 45 0.33 16.89 7.31
N LEU A 46 0.93 16.49 8.43
CA LEU A 46 1.77 15.30 8.49
C LEU A 46 0.97 14.02 8.26
N GLY A 47 -0.24 13.95 8.79
CA GLY A 47 -1.14 12.82 8.54
C GLY A 47 -1.51 12.73 7.07
N TYR A 48 -1.89 13.83 6.43
CA TYR A 48 -2.18 13.83 5.00
C TYR A 48 -1.00 13.36 4.15
N VAL A 49 0.20 13.93 4.39
CA VAL A 49 1.42 13.53 3.67
C VAL A 49 1.74 12.06 3.92
N GLY A 50 1.68 11.60 5.17
CA GLY A 50 1.91 10.19 5.54
C GLY A 50 0.92 9.24 4.87
N GLU A 51 -0.38 9.56 4.90
CA GLU A 51 -1.41 8.77 4.21
C GLU A 51 -1.15 8.69 2.70
N LYS A 52 -0.73 9.79 2.07
CA LYS A 52 -0.42 9.80 0.62
C LYS A 52 0.81 8.97 0.29
N ILE A 53 1.84 9.00 1.12
CA ILE A 53 3.04 8.16 0.93
C ILE A 53 2.67 6.67 1.06
N ILE A 54 1.90 6.31 2.08
CA ILE A 54 1.48 4.91 2.28
C ILE A 54 0.59 4.46 1.10
N GLN A 55 -0.36 5.29 0.67
CA GLN A 55 -1.21 4.98 -0.49
C GLN A 55 -0.40 4.87 -1.79
N PHE A 56 0.60 5.71 -1.98
CA PHE A 56 1.51 5.60 -3.12
C PHE A 56 2.27 4.28 -3.09
N HIS A 57 2.82 3.91 -1.93
CA HIS A 57 3.45 2.60 -1.76
C HIS A 57 2.48 1.45 -2.08
N GLN A 58 1.27 1.46 -1.51
CA GLN A 58 0.26 0.40 -1.73
C GLN A 58 -0.21 0.30 -3.18
N LYS A 59 -0.30 1.42 -3.91
CA LYS A 59 -0.85 1.46 -5.28
C LYS A 59 0.20 1.32 -6.37
N VAL A 60 1.44 1.75 -6.12
CA VAL A 60 2.49 1.82 -7.14
C VAL A 60 3.61 0.83 -6.86
N ILE A 61 4.06 0.71 -5.62
CA ILE A 61 5.22 -0.13 -5.26
C ILE A 61 4.77 -1.57 -4.96
N SER A 62 3.77 -1.73 -4.10
CA SER A 62 3.31 -3.05 -3.64
C SER A 62 2.80 -3.96 -4.76
N PRO A 63 2.08 -3.49 -5.79
CA PRO A 63 1.64 -4.37 -6.89
C PRO A 63 2.80 -4.91 -7.72
N ALA A 64 3.89 -4.14 -7.83
CA ALA A 64 5.10 -4.57 -8.50
C ALA A 64 5.93 -5.55 -7.65
N ASP A 65 5.90 -5.38 -6.33
CA ASP A 65 6.71 -6.17 -5.39
C ASP A 65 6.03 -7.48 -4.92
N GLY A 66 4.71 -7.58 -5.14
CA GLY A 66 3.89 -8.72 -4.73
C GLY A 66 3.50 -8.73 -3.24
N PRO A 67 2.66 -9.71 -2.82
CA PRO A 67 2.26 -9.85 -1.42
C PRO A 67 3.40 -10.42 -0.57
N ARG A 68 4.15 -9.56 0.13
CA ARG A 68 5.27 -9.98 1.01
C ARG A 68 4.96 -9.99 2.51
N SER A 69 3.86 -9.36 2.93
CA SER A 69 3.55 -9.20 4.36
C SER A 69 3.10 -10.51 5.00
N HIS A 70 3.73 -10.89 6.11
CA HIS A 70 3.33 -12.03 6.94
C HIS A 70 2.17 -11.74 7.91
N PHE A 71 1.71 -10.49 7.96
CA PHE A 71 0.63 -10.05 8.83
C PHE A 71 -0.68 -9.77 8.10
N ILE A 72 -1.79 -9.97 8.81
CA ILE A 72 -3.14 -9.50 8.45
C ILE A 72 -3.64 -8.54 9.55
N PRO A 73 -4.05 -7.29 9.21
CA PRO A 73 -3.88 -6.64 7.90
C PRO A 73 -2.38 -6.47 7.55
N SER A 74 -2.07 -6.12 6.29
CA SER A 74 -0.68 -5.90 5.88
C SER A 74 -0.01 -4.79 6.69
N SER A 75 1.31 -4.83 6.86
CA SER A 75 2.04 -3.83 7.66
C SER A 75 1.78 -2.38 7.23
N SER A 76 1.69 -2.14 5.91
CA SER A 76 1.35 -0.81 5.37
C SER A 76 -0.09 -0.38 5.70
N GLN A 77 -1.03 -1.32 5.67
CA GLN A 77 -2.42 -1.06 6.05
C GLN A 77 -2.55 -0.81 7.55
N TYR A 78 -1.85 -1.59 8.36
CA TYR A 78 -1.76 -1.36 9.81
C TYR A 78 -1.23 0.03 10.14
N MET A 79 -0.13 0.47 9.49
CA MET A 79 0.42 1.81 9.71
C MET A 79 -0.59 2.90 9.32
N LEU A 80 -1.30 2.72 8.20
CA LEU A 80 -2.36 3.63 7.77
C LEU A 80 -3.49 3.73 8.82
N ASP A 81 -3.98 2.59 9.29
CA ASP A 81 -5.05 2.52 10.29
C ASP A 81 -4.60 3.08 11.65
N ALA A 82 -3.35 2.84 12.05
CA ALA A 82 -2.76 3.36 13.27
C ALA A 82 -2.59 4.88 13.20
N MET A 83 -2.13 5.43 12.07
CA MET A 83 -2.05 6.89 11.85
C MET A 83 -3.44 7.53 11.93
N ARG A 84 -4.45 6.89 11.36
CA ARG A 84 -5.83 7.39 11.41
C ARG A 84 -6.41 7.38 12.81
N LYS A 85 -6.15 6.33 13.59
CA LYS A 85 -6.66 6.19 14.97
C LYS A 85 -5.92 7.10 15.96
N TYR A 86 -4.59 7.10 15.90
CA TYR A 86 -3.73 7.71 16.94
C TYR A 86 -3.00 8.98 16.51
N GLY A 87 -3.05 9.36 15.23
CA GLY A 87 -2.30 10.48 14.66
C GLY A 87 -0.95 10.06 14.08
N PHE A 88 -0.31 10.95 13.32
CA PHE A 88 0.90 10.63 12.55
C PHE A 88 2.02 10.03 13.40
N PHE A 89 2.44 10.65 14.49
CA PHE A 89 3.61 10.20 15.26
C PHE A 89 3.41 8.84 15.92
N GLN A 90 2.29 8.65 16.63
CA GLN A 90 2.00 7.39 17.30
C GLN A 90 1.73 6.28 16.28
N GLY A 91 0.96 6.57 15.22
CA GLY A 91 0.72 5.60 14.16
C GLY A 91 1.99 5.20 13.40
N PHE A 92 2.87 6.16 13.13
CA PHE A 92 4.17 5.92 12.51
C PHE A 92 5.05 5.03 13.39
N ALA A 93 5.15 5.33 14.69
CA ALA A 93 5.92 4.54 15.64
C ALA A 93 5.39 3.09 15.73
N MET A 94 4.07 2.91 15.83
CA MET A 94 3.44 1.58 15.83
C MET A 94 3.71 0.82 14.54
N GLY A 95 3.64 1.48 13.39
CA GLY A 95 3.95 0.86 12.10
C GLY A 95 5.43 0.46 11.96
N CYS A 96 6.36 1.30 12.46
CA CYS A 96 7.80 0.98 12.47
C CYS A 96 8.10 -0.21 13.39
N ASP A 97 7.51 -0.23 14.59
CA ASP A 97 7.63 -1.34 15.54
C ASP A 97 7.15 -2.67 14.91
N ARG A 98 6.02 -2.65 14.19
CA ARG A 98 5.54 -3.83 13.46
C ARG A 98 6.50 -4.26 12.35
N LEU A 99 7.03 -3.30 11.57
CA LEU A 99 7.96 -3.60 10.48
C LEU A 99 9.25 -4.27 11.00
N MET A 100 9.71 -3.90 12.19
CA MET A 100 10.84 -4.56 12.85
C MET A 100 10.56 -6.02 13.24
N ARG A 101 9.29 -6.41 13.37
CA ARG A 101 8.84 -7.80 13.63
C ARG A 101 8.46 -8.56 12.35
N GLU A 102 8.67 -7.95 11.18
CA GLU A 102 8.34 -8.55 9.89
C GLU A 102 9.43 -9.55 9.48
N ASN A 103 9.26 -10.76 9.96
CA ASN A 103 10.11 -11.92 9.68
C ASN A 103 9.25 -13.17 9.45
N ASP A 104 9.88 -14.27 9.02
CA ASP A 104 9.28 -15.59 8.84
C ASP A 104 9.30 -16.45 10.11
N ASP A 105 9.81 -15.92 11.23
CA ASP A 105 9.86 -16.61 12.52
C ASP A 105 8.48 -17.04 13.00
N ARG A 106 8.47 -18.14 13.77
CA ARG A 106 7.28 -18.69 14.41
C ARG A 106 6.59 -17.63 15.27
N TRP A 107 5.34 -17.32 14.93
CA TRP A 107 4.51 -16.39 15.67
C TRP A 107 3.93 -17.03 16.94
N VAL A 108 4.01 -16.32 18.05
CA VAL A 108 3.51 -16.77 19.37
C VAL A 108 2.06 -16.35 19.62
N TYR A 109 1.61 -15.26 19.00
CA TYR A 109 0.28 -14.67 19.18
C TYR A 109 -0.74 -15.28 18.20
N PRO A 110 -2.03 -14.88 18.25
CA PRO A 110 -3.04 -15.41 17.35
C PRO A 110 -2.63 -15.32 15.88
N THR A 111 -2.96 -16.38 15.14
CA THR A 111 -2.81 -16.48 13.69
C THR A 111 -4.18 -16.57 13.04
N THR A 112 -4.28 -16.12 11.78
CA THR A 112 -5.46 -16.33 10.94
C THR A 112 -5.06 -17.06 9.66
N SER A 113 -6.01 -17.68 8.96
CA SER A 113 -5.76 -18.25 7.63
C SER A 113 -6.11 -17.21 6.56
N ASP A 114 -5.26 -17.04 5.54
CA ASP A 114 -5.60 -16.24 4.37
C ASP A 114 -6.67 -16.94 3.49
N ALA A 115 -7.06 -16.29 2.39
CA ALA A 115 -8.02 -16.86 1.45
C ALA A 115 -7.51 -18.12 0.70
N VAL A 116 -6.21 -18.39 0.76
CA VAL A 116 -5.53 -19.53 0.13
C VAL A 116 -5.30 -20.67 1.14
N GLY A 117 -5.43 -20.40 2.44
CA GLY A 117 -5.19 -21.34 3.54
C GLY A 117 -3.82 -21.21 4.21
N ASN A 118 -3.02 -20.19 3.87
CA ASN A 118 -1.72 -19.95 4.52
C ASN A 118 -1.92 -19.34 5.92
N LEU A 119 -1.08 -19.76 6.87
CA LEU A 119 -1.07 -19.19 8.21
C LEU A 119 -0.42 -17.80 8.20
N MET A 120 -1.16 -16.81 8.67
CA MET A 120 -0.75 -15.41 8.76
C MET A 120 -0.78 -14.93 10.21
N LYS A 121 0.11 -14.00 10.55
CA LYS A 121 0.17 -13.34 11.86
C LYS A 121 -1.04 -12.39 11.99
N TRP A 122 -1.94 -12.61 12.95
CA TRP A 122 -3.09 -11.75 13.17
C TRP A 122 -2.75 -10.66 14.19
N ASP A 123 -2.71 -9.41 13.73
CA ASP A 123 -2.36 -8.26 14.57
C ASP A 123 -3.08 -6.99 14.04
N PRO A 124 -4.36 -6.77 14.36
CA PRO A 124 -5.06 -5.55 13.99
C PRO A 124 -4.64 -4.38 14.89
N VAL A 125 -4.89 -3.15 14.45
CA VAL A 125 -4.74 -1.98 15.31
C VAL A 125 -5.67 -2.14 16.53
N PRO A 126 -5.14 -2.12 17.77
CA PRO A 126 -5.96 -2.18 19.00
C PRO A 126 -6.99 -1.06 19.02
#